data_AF-A0A938QLV7-F1
#
_entry.id   AF-A0A938QLV7-F1
#
_cell.length_a   1.000
_cell.length_b   1.000
_cell.length_c   1.000
_cell.angle_alpha   90.00
_cell.angle_beta   90.00
_cell.angle_gamma   90.00
#
_symmetry.space_group_name_H-M   'P 1'
#
loop_
_entity.id
_entity.type
_entity.pdbx_description
1 polymer ?
#
loop_
_entity_poly.entity_id
_entity_poly.type
_entity_poly.pdbx_seq_one_letter_code
_entity_poly.pdbx_strand_id
1 'polypeptide(L)'
;MLILTTFILTSPSLSPASRPVPRTLTGCVMNGTLYTVHKSKHKGVKPTVHRIKVENFDLAPYEGSKIRLKGNLLPGDIFYPDPRTLKVLGACDKASWAAIQAYGP
;
A
#
# COMPACT_ATOMS: atom_id res chain seq x y z
N MET A 1 -38.95 -49.73 2.14
CA MET A 1 -37.66 -49.51 2.81
C MET A 1 -37.19 -48.12 2.42
N LEU A 2 -37.38 -47.13 3.30
CA LEU A 2 -37.17 -45.70 3.02
C LEU A 2 -35.85 -45.29 3.68
N ILE A 3 -34.83 -44.95 2.89
CA ILE A 3 -33.53 -44.51 3.40
C ILE A 3 -33.58 -42.99 3.54
N LEU A 4 -33.70 -42.51 4.78
CA LEU A 4 -33.59 -41.09 5.13
C LEU A 4 -32.11 -40.71 5.17
N THR A 5 -31.59 -40.08 4.11
CA THR A 5 -30.24 -39.51 4.09
C THR A 5 -30.27 -38.11 4.70
N THR A 6 -29.79 -38.00 5.94
CA THR A 6 -29.64 -36.74 6.66
C THR A 6 -28.48 -35.93 6.08
N PHE A 7 -28.79 -34.81 5.41
CA PHE A 7 -27.80 -33.81 4.99
C PHE A 7 -27.35 -33.00 6.21
N ILE A 8 -26.09 -33.14 6.63
CA ILE A 8 -25.48 -32.28 7.65
C ILE A 8 -25.06 -30.97 6.96
N LEU A 9 -25.76 -29.87 7.26
CA LEU A 9 -25.35 -28.51 6.88
C LEU A 9 -24.20 -28.06 7.80
N THR A 10 -22.96 -28.15 7.32
CA THR A 10 -21.81 -27.49 7.94
C THR A 10 -21.79 -26.01 7.54
N SER A 11 -22.11 -25.13 8.49
CA SER A 11 -21.99 -23.68 8.31
C SER A 11 -20.52 -23.30 8.14
N PRO A 12 -20.12 -22.54 7.10
CA PRO A 12 -18.77 -22.02 7.02
C PRO A 12 -18.54 -21.04 8.19
N SER A 13 -17.49 -21.28 8.97
CA SER A 13 -17.06 -20.34 9.99
C SER A 13 -16.67 -19.03 9.30
N LEU A 14 -17.28 -17.91 9.72
CA LEU A 14 -16.87 -16.58 9.32
C LEU A 14 -15.46 -16.33 9.85
N SER A 15 -14.46 -16.59 9.02
CA SER A 15 -13.08 -16.20 9.32
C SER A 15 -13.02 -14.68 9.46
N PRO A 16 -12.46 -14.13 10.56
CA PRO A 16 -12.27 -12.70 10.70
C PRO A 16 -11.36 -12.18 9.58
N ALA A 17 -11.95 -11.48 8.62
CA ALA A 17 -11.21 -10.76 7.60
C ALA A 17 -10.44 -9.60 8.23
N SER A 18 -9.24 -9.31 7.72
CA SER A 18 -8.42 -8.19 8.19
C SER A 18 -9.17 -6.87 7.98
N ARG A 19 -9.34 -6.08 9.04
CA ARG A 19 -10.01 -4.78 8.95
C ARG A 19 -9.08 -3.75 8.28
N PRO A 20 -9.63 -2.75 7.55
CA PRO A 20 -8.84 -1.63 7.06
C PRO A 20 -8.08 -0.94 8.20
N VAL A 21 -6.82 -0.59 7.96
CA VAL A 21 -5.95 0.02 8.97
C VAL A 21 -5.68 1.48 8.61
N PRO A 22 -6.08 2.45 9.46
CA PRO A 22 -5.73 3.85 9.25
C PRO A 22 -4.21 4.03 9.22
N ARG A 23 -3.69 4.63 8.15
CA ARG A 23 -2.25 4.88 7.96
C ARG A 23 -2.01 6.26 7.39
N THR A 24 -0.84 6.80 7.73
CA THR A 24 -0.25 7.93 7.02
C THR A 24 0.91 7.40 6.21
N LEU A 25 0.82 7.48 4.89
CA LEU A 25 1.89 7.08 3.99
C LEU A 25 2.67 8.30 3.54
N THR A 26 3.98 8.13 3.39
CA THR A 26 4.86 9.13 2.80
C THR A 26 5.77 8.41 1.82
N GLY A 27 5.77 8.85 0.57
CA GLY A 27 6.40 8.11 -0.51
C GLY A 27 6.61 8.96 -1.75
N CYS A 28 7.32 8.38 -2.70
CA CYS A 28 7.62 8.94 -4.00
C CYS A 28 6.62 8.45 -5.02
N VAL A 29 6.07 9.36 -5.84
CA VAL A 29 5.29 8.97 -7.02
C VAL A 29 6.25 8.82 -8.18
N MET A 30 6.31 7.62 -8.74
CA MET A 30 7.12 7.28 -9.90
C MET A 30 6.35 6.33 -10.80
N ASN A 31 6.32 6.60 -12.11
CA ASN A 31 5.56 5.86 -13.11
C ASN A 31 4.08 5.66 -12.69
N GLY A 32 3.44 6.72 -12.19
CA GLY A 32 2.05 6.69 -11.73
C GLY A 32 1.81 5.82 -10.48
N THR A 33 2.86 5.39 -9.79
CA THR A 33 2.79 4.50 -8.63
C THR A 33 3.42 5.15 -7.40
N LEU A 34 2.78 4.99 -6.23
CA LEU A 34 3.33 5.45 -4.96
C LEU A 34 4.27 4.39 -4.36
N TYR A 35 5.52 4.76 -4.12
CA TYR A 35 6.52 3.92 -3.45
C TYR A 35 6.89 4.50 -2.09
N THR A 36 6.81 3.70 -1.02
CA THR A 36 7.38 4.07 0.27
C THR A 36 8.80 3.51 0.38
N VAL A 37 9.74 4.33 0.86
CA VAL A 37 11.14 3.94 1.01
C VAL A 37 11.52 4.09 2.48
N HIS A 38 11.79 2.95 3.12
CA HIS A 38 12.19 2.88 4.51
C HIS A 38 13.70 2.66 4.60
N LYS A 39 14.43 3.70 5.04
CA LYS A 39 15.86 3.62 5.27
C LYS A 39 16.13 2.85 6.57
N SER A 40 16.97 1.83 6.51
CA SER A 40 17.46 1.16 7.72
C SER A 40 18.38 2.10 8.51
N LYS A 41 18.35 2.01 9.84
CA LYS A 41 19.27 2.74 10.72
C LYS A 41 20.67 2.11 10.77
N HIS A 42 20.81 0.87 10.29
CA HIS A 42 22.07 0.14 10.29
C HIS A 42 22.87 0.43 9.02
N LYS A 43 24.14 0.78 9.19
CA LYS A 43 25.06 1.00 8.06
C LYS A 43 25.20 -0.28 7.24
N GLY A 44 25.15 -0.15 5.92
CA GLY A 44 25.29 -1.27 4.97
C GLY A 44 24.00 -2.02 4.65
N VAL A 45 22.88 -1.73 5.31
CA VAL A 45 21.58 -2.35 5.00
C VAL A 45 20.88 -1.57 3.90
N LYS A 46 20.47 -2.26 2.84
CA LYS A 46 19.72 -1.66 1.73
C LYS A 46 18.36 -1.12 2.22
N PRO A 47 17.87 0.00 1.67
CA PRO A 47 16.54 0.49 2.00
C PRO A 47 15.47 -0.50 1.54
N THR A 48 14.39 -0.61 2.32
CA THR A 48 13.22 -1.40 1.94
C THR A 48 12.27 -0.51 1.13
N VAL A 49 11.83 -1.02 -0.02
CA VAL A 49 10.89 -0.32 -0.91
C VAL A 49 9.59 -1.10 -0.94
N HIS A 50 8.46 -0.40 -0.79
CA HIS A 50 7.13 -0.98 -0.96
C HIS A 50 6.39 -0.24 -2.05
N ARG A 51 5.83 -1.00 -2.99
CA ARG A 51 4.88 -0.51 -3.99
C ARG A 51 3.50 -0.46 -3.37
N ILE A 52 2.84 0.69 -3.40
CA ILE A 52 1.49 0.87 -2.87
C ILE A 52 0.51 1.04 -4.01
N LYS A 53 -0.54 0.22 -4.04
CA LYS A 53 -1.65 0.38 -4.97
C LYS A 53 -2.58 1.45 -4.41
N VAL A 54 -2.61 2.63 -5.01
CA VAL A 54 -3.49 3.71 -4.59
C VAL A 54 -4.80 3.64 -5.38
N GLU A 55 -5.93 3.55 -4.68
CA GLU A 55 -7.26 3.46 -5.28
C GLU A 55 -7.98 4.81 -5.21
N ASN A 56 -8.82 5.09 -6.22
CA ASN A 56 -9.69 6.28 -6.29
C ASN A 56 -8.96 7.64 -6.10
N PHE A 57 -7.71 7.73 -6.57
CA PHE A 57 -6.91 8.94 -6.48
C PHE A 57 -5.92 9.02 -7.64
N ASP A 58 -5.94 10.13 -8.37
CA ASP A 58 -5.03 10.35 -9.48
C ASP A 58 -3.65 10.79 -8.98
N LEU A 59 -2.63 9.98 -9.28
CA LEU A 59 -1.24 10.26 -8.92
C LEU A 59 -0.48 11.03 -10.01
N ALA A 60 -0.99 11.08 -11.25
CA ALA A 60 -0.29 11.69 -12.38
C ALA A 60 0.18 13.14 -12.13
N PRO A 61 -0.59 14.02 -11.44
CA PRO A 61 -0.15 15.38 -11.15
C PRO A 61 1.06 15.46 -10.20
N TYR A 62 1.43 14.36 -9.55
CA TYR A 62 2.46 14.31 -8.52
C TYR A 62 3.70 13.51 -8.96
N GLU A 63 3.79 13.16 -10.23
CA GLU A 63 4.93 12.41 -10.79
C GLU A 63 6.28 13.05 -10.43
N GLY A 64 7.23 12.23 -9.96
CA GLY A 64 8.54 12.68 -9.46
C GLY A 64 8.53 13.38 -8.09
N SER A 65 7.36 13.57 -7.49
CA SER A 65 7.21 14.25 -6.20
C SER A 65 7.12 13.27 -5.04
N LYS A 66 7.63 13.71 -3.88
CA LYS A 66 7.41 13.07 -2.60
C LYS A 66 6.14 13.63 -1.98
N ILE A 67 5.17 12.76 -1.70
CA ILE A 67 3.89 13.14 -1.13
C ILE A 67 3.66 12.46 0.21
N ARG A 68 2.77 13.05 1.02
CA ARG A 68 2.25 12.47 2.26
C ARG A 68 0.72 12.50 2.23
N LEU A 69 0.10 11.37 2.55
CA LEU A 69 -1.34 11.17 2.52
C LEU A 69 -1.78 10.35 3.74
N LYS A 70 -2.96 10.65 4.28
CA LYS A 70 -3.67 9.79 5.23
C LYS A 70 -4.71 8.97 4.48
N GLY A 71 -5.11 7.84 5.05
CA GLY A 71 -6.10 6.95 4.46
C GLY A 71 -6.18 5.62 5.18
N ASN A 72 -6.79 4.65 4.53
CA ASN A 72 -6.91 3.28 5.03
C ASN A 72 -6.12 2.32 4.14
N LEU A 73 -5.28 1.49 4.77
CA LEU A 73 -4.52 0.43 4.11
C LEU A 73 -5.24 -0.90 4.34
N LEU A 74 -5.52 -1.61 3.25
CA LEU A 74 -6.12 -2.94 3.24
C LEU A 74 -5.04 -3.99 2.93
N PRO A 75 -5.33 -5.28 3.18
CA PRO A 75 -4.48 -6.37 2.69
C PRO A 75 -4.19 -6.25 1.19
N GLY A 76 -2.99 -6.67 0.80
CA GLY A 76 -2.52 -6.54 -0.59
C GLY A 76 -1.98 -5.15 -0.94
N ASP A 77 -1.57 -4.36 0.06
CA ASP A 77 -1.00 -3.02 -0.10
C ASP A 77 -1.90 -2.04 -0.89
N ILE A 78 -3.21 -2.22 -0.72
CA ILE A 78 -4.24 -1.39 -1.33
C ILE A 78 -4.56 -0.23 -0.39
N PHE A 79 -4.31 0.99 -0.84
CA PHE A 79 -4.48 2.20 -0.05
C PHE A 79 -5.61 3.06 -0.61
N TYR A 80 -6.57 3.39 0.25
CA TYR A 80 -7.65 4.33 -0.02
C TYR A 80 -7.31 5.66 0.68
N PRO A 81 -6.77 6.65 -0.05
CA PRO A 81 -6.37 7.93 0.53
C PRO A 81 -7.59 8.81 0.83
N ASP A 82 -7.43 9.70 1.81
CA ASP A 82 -8.25 10.89 1.96
C ASP A 82 -7.58 12.05 1.17
N PRO A 83 -8.16 12.48 0.03
CA PRO A 83 -7.58 13.51 -0.84
C PRO A 83 -7.29 14.83 -0.10
N ARG A 84 -8.10 15.16 0.92
CA ARG A 84 -8.00 16.43 1.66
C ARG A 84 -6.74 16.51 2.53
N THR A 85 -6.06 15.38 2.71
CA THR A 85 -4.87 15.28 3.56
C THR A 85 -3.56 15.31 2.78
N LEU A 86 -3.63 15.44 1.44
CA LEU A 86 -2.46 15.47 0.59
C LEU A 86 -1.53 16.62 0.98
N LYS A 87 -0.25 16.28 1.13
CA LYS A 87 0.84 17.24 1.21
C LYS A 87 1.93 16.85 0.23
N VAL A 88 2.27 17.74 -0.68
CA VAL A 88 3.47 17.63 -1.52
C VAL A 88 4.65 18.15 -0.70
N LEU A 89 5.66 17.30 -0.52
CA LEU A 89 6.84 17.58 0.32
C LEU A 89 8.05 18.05 -0.50
N GLY A 90 7.90 18.13 -1.82
CA GLY A 90 8.97 18.48 -2.77
C GLY A 90 9.36 17.30 -3.66
N ALA A 91 10.48 17.43 -4.36
CA ALA A 91 10.99 16.40 -5.25
C ALA A 91 11.45 15.14 -4.49
N CYS A 92 11.38 13.99 -5.15
CA CYS A 92 11.99 12.75 -4.66
C CYS A 92 13.51 12.87 -4.55
N ASP A 93 14.06 12.51 -3.39
CA ASP A 93 15.51 12.55 -3.18
C ASP A 93 16.23 11.47 -4.00
N LYS A 94 17.47 11.75 -4.41
CA LYS A 94 18.29 10.84 -5.24
C LYS A 94 18.38 9.43 -4.66
N ALA A 95 18.45 9.30 -3.32
CA ALA A 95 18.53 7.99 -2.69
C ALA A 95 17.22 7.20 -2.81
N SER A 96 16.07 7.87 -2.70
CA SER A 96 14.76 7.24 -2.94
C SER A 96 14.61 6.83 -4.41
N TRP A 97 15.00 7.68 -5.34
CA TRP A 97 15.03 7.37 -6.78
C TRP A 97 15.87 6.11 -7.08
N ALA A 98 17.11 6.07 -6.58
CA ALA A 98 18.01 4.94 -6.79
C ALA A 98 17.47 3.65 -6.17
N ALA A 99 16.86 3.73 -4.98
CA ALA A 99 16.26 2.57 -4.32
C ALA A 99 15.08 2.01 -5.13
N ILE A 100 14.21 2.88 -5.66
CA ILE A 100 13.04 2.47 -6.45
C ILE A 100 13.47 1.87 -7.78
N GLN A 101 14.46 2.45 -8.47
CA GLN A 101 15.00 1.85 -9.70
C GLN A 101 15.59 0.46 -9.45
N ALA A 102 16.34 0.29 -8.36
CA ALA A 102 16.95 -1.00 -8.00
C ALA A 102 15.90 -2.06 -7.57
N TYR A 103 14.71 -1.63 -7.15
CA TYR A 103 13.60 -2.53 -6.82
C TYR A 103 12.96 -3.17 -8.08
N GLY A 104 13.06 -2.51 -9.25
CA GLY A 104 12.44 -2.97 -10.50
C GLY A 104 10.99 -2.49 -10.62
N PRO A 105 10.76 -1.19 -10.92
CA PRO A 105 9.43 -0.60 -11.04
C PRO A 105 8.67 -1.08 -12.29
#